data_AF-A0A520XWS4-F1
#
_entry.id   AF-A0A520XWS4-F1
#
_cell.length_a   1.000
_cell.length_b   1.000
_cell.length_c   1.000
_cell.angle_alpha   90.00
_cell.angle_beta   90.00
_cell.angle_gamma   90.00
#
_symmetry.space_group_name_H-M   'P 1'
#
loop_
_entity.id
_entity.type
_entity.pdbx_description
1 polymer ?
#
loop_
_entity_poly.entity_id
_entity_poly.type
_entity_poly.pdbx_seq_one_letter_code
_entity_poly.pdbx_strand_id
1 'polypeptide(L)'
;MVLAPDPDRLAAVERAWSHLTTAGPVLTADERQHVINEARRAWAGAESPGADSGVAGEATFWLAVDAEGLTAEVVAEFEAQGLDRLAYLEIVGIVGLLANVDFYMQGLGRELLALPEPSDDEPSGEIAADTEDGYLWVPSVGTPSAPTVLDALPSEGRALRDLHEPMYVDMSQIGNGHYADALTKAQIEWLAARTSYLNECFY
;
A
#
# COMPACT_ATOMS: atom_id res chain seq x y z
N MET A 1 13.79 26.19 8.87
CA MET A 1 13.43 25.45 10.10
C MET A 1 13.00 24.07 9.65
N VAL A 2 13.80 23.04 9.89
CA VAL A 2 13.38 21.66 9.63
C VAL A 2 12.42 21.33 10.77
N LEU A 3 11.14 21.11 10.45
CA LEU A 3 10.18 20.67 11.45
C LEU A 3 10.66 19.30 11.95
N ALA A 4 10.82 19.17 13.27
CA ALA A 4 11.06 17.85 13.83
C ALA A 4 9.85 16.97 13.48
N PRO A 5 10.07 15.74 12.99
CA PRO A 5 8.97 14.85 12.66
C PRO A 5 8.15 14.56 13.92
N ASP A 6 6.84 14.52 13.73
CA ASP A 6 5.89 14.16 14.78
C ASP A 6 6.21 12.74 15.31
N PRO A 7 6.35 12.56 16.64
CA PRO A 7 6.68 11.26 17.21
C PRO A 7 5.61 10.20 16.93
N ASP A 8 4.33 10.57 16.84
CA ASP A 8 3.25 9.62 16.61
C ASP A 8 3.28 9.11 15.16
N ARG A 9 3.64 9.99 14.21
CA ARG A 9 3.85 9.63 12.79
C ARG A 9 5.06 8.73 12.61
N LEU A 10 6.16 9.02 13.30
CA LEU A 10 7.33 8.15 13.28
C LEU A 10 7.00 6.76 13.84
N ALA A 11 6.31 6.69 14.97
CA ALA A 11 5.90 5.42 15.55
C ALA A 11 4.96 4.62 14.63
N ALA A 12 4.08 5.30 13.89
CA ALA A 12 3.21 4.65 12.89
C ALA A 12 4.02 4.09 11.71
N VAL A 13 5.00 4.84 11.21
CA VAL A 13 5.92 4.38 10.17
C VAL A 13 6.76 3.18 10.64
N GLU A 14 7.24 3.19 11.88
CA GLU A 14 7.97 2.05 12.46
C GLU A 14 7.11 0.78 12.53
N ARG A 15 5.84 0.90 12.95
CA ARG A 15 4.90 -0.23 12.97
C ARG A 15 4.56 -0.72 11.56
N ALA A 16 4.29 0.19 10.63
CA ALA A 16 4.04 -0.16 9.23
C ALA A 16 5.26 -0.84 8.59
N TRP A 17 6.47 -0.36 8.87
CA TRP A 17 7.70 -0.99 8.39
C TRP A 17 7.92 -2.38 8.96
N SER A 18 7.67 -2.55 10.27
CA SER A 18 7.71 -3.87 10.90
C SER A 18 6.72 -4.84 10.24
N HIS A 19 5.49 -4.39 9.98
CA HIS A 19 4.47 -5.19 9.29
C HIS A 19 4.86 -5.55 7.85
N LEU A 20 5.40 -4.58 7.09
CA LEU A 20 5.81 -4.77 5.70
C LEU A 20 6.92 -5.83 5.54
N THR A 21 7.80 -5.94 6.53
CA THR A 21 9.04 -6.72 6.45
C THR A 21 8.96 -8.10 7.11
N THR A 22 7.81 -8.46 7.69
CA THR A 22 7.50 -9.81 8.19
C THR A 22 6.60 -10.56 7.21
N ALA A 23 6.50 -11.89 7.35
CA ALA A 23 5.55 -12.69 6.56
C ALA A 23 4.11 -12.18 6.72
N GLY A 24 3.38 -12.19 5.60
CA GLY A 24 2.01 -11.72 5.52
C GLY A 24 0.98 -12.82 5.66
N PRO A 25 -0.28 -12.55 5.25
CA PRO A 25 -1.32 -13.57 5.17
C PRO A 25 -1.12 -14.57 4.04
N VAL A 26 -0.53 -14.17 2.90
CA VAL A 26 -0.32 -15.01 1.72
C VAL A 26 1.16 -15.09 1.35
N LEU A 27 1.88 -13.97 1.34
CA LEU A 27 3.28 -13.91 0.93
C LEU A 27 4.24 -14.15 2.11
N THR A 28 5.34 -14.84 1.83
CA THR A 28 6.48 -14.97 2.74
C THR A 28 7.20 -13.63 2.93
N ALA A 29 8.05 -13.51 3.95
CA ALA A 29 8.84 -12.30 4.15
C ALA A 29 9.73 -12.01 2.93
N ASP A 30 10.37 -13.02 2.34
CA ASP A 30 11.23 -12.86 1.16
C ASP A 30 10.44 -12.37 -0.07
N GLU A 31 9.25 -12.90 -0.33
CA GLU A 31 8.38 -12.44 -1.43
C GLU A 31 7.94 -10.99 -1.22
N ARG A 32 7.57 -10.60 0.01
CA ARG A 32 7.24 -9.20 0.33
C ARG A 32 8.43 -8.27 0.11
N GLN A 33 9.63 -8.70 0.47
CA GLN A 33 10.85 -7.93 0.21
C GLN A 33 11.17 -7.79 -1.28
N HIS A 34 10.89 -8.82 -2.09
CA HIS A 34 10.97 -8.72 -3.55
C HIS A 34 10.00 -7.65 -4.10
N VAL A 35 8.76 -7.63 -3.62
CA VAL A 35 7.77 -6.58 -3.96
C VAL A 35 8.29 -5.19 -3.56
N ILE A 36 8.82 -5.04 -2.34
CA ILE A 36 9.36 -3.75 -1.87
C ILE A 36 10.52 -3.27 -2.76
N ASN A 37 11.45 -4.15 -3.10
CA ASN A 37 12.57 -3.82 -3.97
C ASN A 37 12.12 -3.46 -5.39
N GLU A 38 11.14 -4.18 -5.94
CA GLU A 38 10.58 -3.91 -7.26
C GLU A 38 9.90 -2.54 -7.31
N ALA A 39 9.03 -2.23 -6.34
CA ALA A 39 8.37 -0.93 -6.24
C ALA A 39 9.38 0.23 -6.12
N ARG A 40 10.39 0.08 -5.26
CA ARG A 40 11.49 1.06 -5.13
C ARG A 40 12.28 1.23 -6.42
N ARG A 41 12.50 0.14 -7.17
CA ARG A 41 13.18 0.21 -8.48
C ARG A 41 12.34 0.96 -9.51
N ALA A 42 11.03 0.72 -9.54
CA ALA A 42 10.09 1.43 -10.40
C ALA A 42 10.09 2.94 -10.08
N TRP A 43 9.96 3.33 -8.80
CA TRP A 43 10.02 4.73 -8.38
C TRP A 43 11.39 5.40 -8.60
N ALA A 44 12.48 4.61 -8.63
CA ALA A 44 13.80 5.09 -9.01
C ALA A 44 13.97 5.31 -10.53
N GLY A 45 12.93 5.05 -11.33
CA GLY A 45 12.90 5.32 -12.77
C GLY A 45 13.25 4.13 -13.65
N ALA A 46 13.08 2.89 -13.17
CA ALA A 46 13.15 1.73 -14.06
C ALA A 46 12.08 1.81 -15.14
N GLU A 47 12.43 1.47 -16.38
CA GLU A 47 11.53 1.53 -17.54
C GLU A 47 10.64 0.28 -17.66
N SER A 48 10.96 -0.79 -16.94
CA SER A 48 10.24 -2.06 -17.00
C SER A 48 10.36 -2.87 -15.69
N PRO A 49 9.50 -3.89 -15.52
CA PRO A 49 9.67 -4.91 -14.49
C PRO A 49 11.04 -5.61 -14.56
N GLY A 50 11.42 -6.26 -13.48
CA GLY A 50 12.71 -6.93 -13.36
C GLY A 50 12.71 -8.17 -14.22
N ALA A 51 13.83 -8.46 -14.90
CA ALA A 51 13.89 -9.63 -15.78
C ALA A 51 13.51 -10.94 -15.05
N ASP A 52 13.82 -11.03 -13.75
CA ASP A 52 13.58 -12.21 -12.92
C ASP A 52 12.43 -12.02 -11.91
N SER A 53 11.66 -10.91 -11.99
CA SER A 53 10.64 -10.59 -10.98
C SER A 53 9.30 -11.32 -11.19
N GLY A 54 9.12 -11.95 -12.35
CA GLY A 54 7.90 -12.69 -12.70
C GLY A 54 6.63 -11.82 -12.69
N VAL A 55 5.48 -12.48 -12.67
CA VAL A 55 4.15 -11.82 -12.70
C VAL A 55 3.89 -10.96 -11.46
N ALA A 56 4.40 -11.35 -10.29
CA ALA A 56 4.28 -10.54 -9.07
C ALA A 56 5.03 -9.21 -9.20
N GLY A 57 6.24 -9.24 -9.78
CA GLY A 57 6.99 -8.02 -10.05
C GLY A 57 6.38 -7.16 -11.15
N GLU A 58 5.81 -7.77 -12.19
CA GLU A 58 5.03 -7.03 -13.20
C GLU A 58 3.86 -6.30 -12.55
N ALA A 59 3.02 -7.00 -11.79
CA ALA A 59 1.90 -6.40 -11.06
C ALA A 59 2.37 -5.27 -10.13
N THR A 60 3.48 -5.47 -9.42
CA THR A 60 4.10 -4.47 -8.55
C THR A 60 4.54 -3.23 -9.32
N PHE A 61 5.17 -3.41 -10.49
CA PHE A 61 5.63 -2.32 -11.33
C PHE A 61 4.45 -1.46 -11.81
N TRP A 62 3.39 -2.09 -12.34
CA TRP A 62 2.16 -1.38 -12.73
C TRP A 62 1.56 -0.61 -11.55
N LEU A 63 1.38 -1.25 -10.39
CA LEU A 63 0.87 -0.57 -9.18
C LEU A 63 1.73 0.62 -8.77
N ALA A 64 3.05 0.53 -8.94
CA ALA A 64 3.99 1.57 -8.50
C ALA A 64 4.01 2.80 -9.41
N VAL A 65 3.87 2.65 -10.73
CA VAL A 65 4.05 3.75 -11.69
C VAL A 65 2.91 4.00 -12.67
N ASP A 66 1.96 3.07 -12.82
CA ASP A 66 0.82 3.18 -13.74
C ASP A 66 -0.40 2.38 -13.22
N ALA A 67 -0.99 2.86 -12.12
CA ALA A 67 -2.15 2.20 -11.53
C ALA A 67 -3.43 2.33 -12.37
N GLU A 68 -3.54 3.34 -13.25
CA GLU A 68 -4.68 3.48 -14.16
C GLU A 68 -4.68 2.38 -15.23
N GLY A 69 -3.50 1.99 -15.71
CA GLY A 69 -3.35 0.89 -16.67
C GLY A 69 -3.81 -0.47 -16.14
N LEU A 70 -4.04 -0.63 -14.83
CA LEU A 70 -4.60 -1.84 -14.25
C LEU A 70 -6.10 -1.94 -14.52
N THR A 71 -6.45 -2.62 -15.61
CA THR A 71 -7.85 -2.95 -15.94
C THR A 71 -8.24 -4.34 -15.44
N ALA A 72 -9.54 -4.66 -15.48
CA ALA A 72 -10.03 -6.00 -15.15
C ALA A 72 -9.31 -7.10 -15.95
N GLU A 73 -9.04 -6.82 -17.24
CA GLU A 73 -8.37 -7.72 -18.16
C GLU A 73 -6.91 -7.95 -17.77
N VAL A 74 -6.16 -6.88 -17.50
CA VAL A 74 -4.75 -6.97 -17.06
C VAL A 74 -4.64 -7.80 -15.79
N VAL A 75 -5.54 -7.56 -14.82
CA VAL A 75 -5.49 -8.31 -13.56
C VAL A 75 -5.90 -9.79 -13.76
N ALA A 76 -6.83 -10.07 -14.67
CA ALA A 76 -7.16 -11.46 -15.04
C ALA A 76 -6.00 -12.15 -15.79
N GLU A 77 -5.17 -11.41 -16.53
CA GLU A 77 -3.96 -11.93 -17.16
C GLU A 77 -2.89 -12.28 -16.12
N PHE A 78 -2.75 -11.52 -15.03
CA PHE A 78 -1.87 -11.90 -13.92
C PHE A 78 -2.32 -13.23 -13.29
N GLU A 79 -3.62 -13.40 -13.06
CA GLU A 79 -4.18 -14.65 -12.54
C GLU A 79 -3.94 -15.83 -13.49
N ALA A 80 -4.13 -15.63 -14.80
CA ALA A 80 -3.84 -16.65 -15.81
C ALA A 80 -2.34 -17.04 -15.87
N GLN A 81 -1.45 -16.16 -15.45
CA GLN A 81 -0.01 -16.40 -15.31
C GLN A 81 0.38 -17.00 -13.96
N GLY A 82 -0.58 -17.23 -13.06
CA GLY A 82 -0.38 -17.92 -11.78
C GLY A 82 -0.30 -17.02 -10.56
N LEU A 83 -0.58 -15.71 -10.68
CA LEU A 83 -0.68 -14.83 -9.52
C LEU A 83 -2.05 -14.98 -8.85
N ASP A 84 -2.09 -15.62 -7.68
CA ASP A 84 -3.32 -15.74 -6.89
C ASP A 84 -3.93 -14.37 -6.55
N ARG A 85 -5.27 -14.29 -6.49
CA ARG A 85 -5.99 -13.03 -6.27
C ARG A 85 -5.75 -12.42 -4.89
N LEU A 86 -5.58 -13.25 -3.86
CA LEU A 86 -5.24 -12.80 -2.51
C LEU A 86 -3.77 -12.37 -2.45
N ALA A 87 -2.88 -13.07 -3.15
CA ALA A 87 -1.48 -12.62 -3.29
C ALA A 87 -1.39 -11.26 -3.98
N TYR A 88 -2.15 -11.06 -5.07
CA TYR A 88 -2.25 -9.76 -5.73
C TYR A 88 -2.79 -8.68 -4.77
N LEU A 89 -3.84 -8.97 -4.00
CA LEU A 89 -4.37 -8.04 -3.00
C LEU A 89 -3.34 -7.67 -1.92
N GLU A 90 -2.52 -8.64 -1.49
CA GLU A 90 -1.41 -8.37 -0.57
C GLU A 90 -0.36 -7.44 -1.20
N ILE A 91 -0.03 -7.64 -2.49
CA ILE A 91 0.87 -6.74 -3.25
C ILE A 91 0.29 -5.33 -3.30
N VAL A 92 -1.02 -5.17 -3.56
CA VAL A 92 -1.69 -3.85 -3.49
C VAL A 92 -1.48 -3.20 -2.12
N GLY A 93 -1.66 -3.97 -1.05
CA GLY A 93 -1.41 -3.51 0.32
C GLY A 93 0.04 -3.07 0.54
N ILE A 94 1.01 -3.89 0.14
CA ILE A 94 2.45 -3.62 0.28
C ILE A 94 2.83 -2.33 -0.44
N VAL A 95 2.48 -2.19 -1.73
CA VAL A 95 2.82 -1.00 -2.53
C VAL A 95 2.19 0.26 -1.92
N GLY A 96 0.92 0.18 -1.50
CA GLY A 96 0.20 1.29 -0.87
C GLY A 96 0.80 1.74 0.47
N LEU A 97 1.09 0.80 1.39
CA LEU A 97 1.73 1.12 2.66
C LEU A 97 3.18 1.61 2.46
N LEU A 98 3.93 0.97 1.56
CA LEU A 98 5.31 1.34 1.28
C LEU A 98 5.42 2.75 0.73
N ALA A 99 4.52 3.16 -0.19
CA ALA A 99 4.51 4.53 -0.71
C ALA A 99 4.37 5.57 0.42
N ASN A 100 3.53 5.29 1.43
CA ASN A 100 3.39 6.16 2.59
C ASN A 100 4.67 6.21 3.44
N VAL A 101 5.32 5.06 3.68
CA VAL A 101 6.57 4.97 4.45
C VAL A 101 7.72 5.68 3.72
N ASP A 102 7.97 5.32 2.47
CA ASP A 102 9.13 5.80 1.72
C ASP A 102 9.02 7.29 1.38
N PHE A 103 7.85 7.75 0.91
CA PHE A 103 7.67 9.17 0.59
C PHE A 103 7.65 10.05 1.85
N TYR A 104 7.23 9.53 3.00
CA TYR A 104 7.40 10.23 4.27
C TYR A 104 8.88 10.39 4.63
N MET A 105 9.66 9.31 4.56
CA MET A 105 11.12 9.36 4.82
C MET A 105 11.84 10.33 3.87
N GLN A 106 11.52 10.27 2.58
CA GLN A 106 12.04 11.21 1.58
C GLN A 106 11.61 12.65 1.86
N GLY A 107 10.35 12.87 2.23
CA GLY A 107 9.83 14.20 2.59
C GLY A 107 10.53 14.81 3.80
N LEU A 108 11.03 13.98 4.73
CA LEU A 108 11.89 14.40 5.83
C LEU A 108 13.37 14.58 5.45
N GLY A 109 13.75 14.29 4.20
CA GLY A 109 15.13 14.29 3.74
C GLY A 109 15.98 13.18 4.36
N ARG A 110 15.36 12.06 4.75
CA ARG A 110 16.04 10.89 5.31
C ARG A 110 16.27 9.82 4.25
N GLU A 111 17.22 8.93 4.52
CA GLU A 111 17.39 7.71 3.74
C GLU A 111 16.20 6.77 3.92
N LEU A 112 15.91 5.97 2.89
CA LEU A 112 14.89 4.93 2.97
C LEU A 112 15.29 3.87 4.01
N LEU A 113 14.29 3.28 4.65
CA LEU A 113 14.53 2.21 5.62
C LEU A 113 15.13 0.99 4.91
N ALA A 114 16.25 0.51 5.45
CA ALA A 114 16.93 -0.68 4.95
C ALA A 114 16.10 -1.94 5.25
N LEU A 115 16.02 -2.84 4.28
CA LEU A 115 15.36 -4.14 4.47
C LEU A 115 16.13 -4.96 5.52
N PRO A 116 15.45 -5.54 6.51
CA PRO A 116 16.05 -6.52 7.39
C PRO A 116 16.29 -7.83 6.65
N GLU A 117 17.01 -8.77 7.25
CA GLU A 117 17.02 -10.16 6.76
C GLU A 117 15.58 -10.71 6.81
N PRO A 118 15.07 -11.33 5.73
CA PRO A 118 13.72 -11.91 5.73
C PRO A 118 13.61 -12.99 6.81
N SER A 119 12.49 -13.02 7.52
CA SER A 119 12.22 -14.10 8.48
C SER A 119 11.81 -15.39 7.76
N ASP A 120 12.11 -16.53 8.38
CA ASP A 120 11.68 -17.86 7.92
C ASP A 120 10.23 -18.18 8.37
N ASP A 121 9.45 -17.17 8.77
CA ASP A 121 8.07 -17.38 9.20
C ASP A 121 7.17 -17.69 8.00
N GLU A 122 6.28 -18.65 8.17
CA GLU A 122 5.28 -18.99 7.15
C GLU A 122 4.17 -17.93 7.09
N PRO A 123 3.53 -17.73 5.92
CA PRO A 123 2.36 -16.89 5.80
C PRO A 123 1.26 -17.33 6.78
N SER A 124 0.56 -16.37 7.38
CA SER A 124 -0.39 -16.65 8.46
C SER A 124 -1.66 -17.37 7.98
N GLY A 125 -2.01 -17.22 6.70
CA GLY A 125 -3.27 -17.70 6.15
C GLY A 125 -4.52 -16.98 6.69
N GLU A 126 -4.37 -15.83 7.37
CA GLU A 126 -5.50 -15.07 7.90
C GLU A 126 -6.29 -14.40 6.75
N ILE A 127 -7.42 -15.00 6.40
CA ILE A 127 -8.34 -14.50 5.36
C ILE A 127 -9.73 -14.30 6.00
N ALA A 128 -10.43 -13.22 5.64
CA ALA A 128 -11.77 -12.96 6.15
C ALA A 128 -12.79 -13.99 5.64
N ALA A 129 -13.69 -14.44 6.53
CA ALA A 129 -14.64 -15.52 6.21
C ALA A 129 -15.73 -15.13 5.20
N ASP A 130 -16.03 -13.83 5.11
CA ASP A 130 -17.00 -13.21 4.22
C ASP A 130 -16.34 -12.54 3.00
N THR A 131 -15.15 -13.03 2.62
CA THR A 131 -14.47 -12.61 1.39
C THR A 131 -15.28 -13.04 0.17
N GLU A 132 -15.58 -12.08 -0.70
CA GLU A 132 -16.24 -12.26 -1.98
C GLU A 132 -15.37 -11.71 -3.10
N ASP A 133 -15.36 -12.38 -4.25
CA ASP A 133 -14.79 -11.82 -5.48
C ASP A 133 -15.80 -10.86 -6.10
N GLY A 134 -15.39 -9.62 -6.43
CA GLY A 134 -16.22 -8.82 -7.33
C GLY A 134 -16.06 -7.31 -7.30
N TYR A 135 -15.42 -6.72 -6.29
CA TYR A 135 -15.20 -5.27 -6.26
C TYR A 135 -13.76 -4.93 -6.64
N LEU A 136 -13.61 -3.96 -7.54
CA LEU A 136 -12.31 -3.46 -8.02
C LEU A 136 -11.35 -4.58 -8.45
N TRP A 137 -11.93 -5.69 -8.92
CA TRP A 137 -11.19 -6.88 -9.34
C TRP A 137 -10.20 -7.31 -8.25
N VAL A 138 -10.64 -7.41 -7.00
CA VAL A 138 -9.89 -8.03 -5.89
C VAL A 138 -10.85 -8.72 -4.93
N PRO A 139 -10.39 -9.71 -4.14
CA PRO A 139 -11.17 -10.26 -3.03
C PRO A 139 -11.51 -9.14 -2.05
N SER A 140 -12.78 -9.05 -1.64
CA SER A 140 -13.28 -7.93 -0.84
C SER A 140 -14.26 -8.41 0.23
N VAL A 141 -14.40 -7.63 1.30
CA VAL A 141 -15.44 -7.81 2.31
C VAL A 141 -16.47 -6.69 2.15
N GLY A 142 -17.70 -7.07 1.79
CA GLY A 142 -18.78 -6.12 1.50
C GLY A 142 -18.42 -5.18 0.33
N THR A 143 -18.92 -3.94 0.38
CA THR A 143 -18.53 -2.89 -0.58
C THR A 143 -17.29 -2.17 -0.06
N PRO A 144 -16.11 -2.33 -0.67
CA PRO A 144 -14.89 -1.74 -0.17
C PRO A 144 -14.88 -0.22 -0.40
N SER A 145 -14.16 0.46 0.47
CA SER A 145 -13.75 1.86 0.36
C SER A 145 -12.23 1.93 0.54
N ALA A 146 -11.58 3.08 0.29
CA ALA A 146 -10.12 3.16 0.42
C ALA A 146 -9.58 2.64 1.78
N PRO A 147 -10.20 2.93 2.95
CA PRO A 147 -9.74 2.39 4.24
C PRO A 147 -10.06 0.91 4.50
N THR A 148 -10.89 0.27 3.67
CA THR A 148 -11.39 -1.11 3.87
C THR A 148 -11.08 -2.05 2.70
N VAL A 149 -10.40 -1.57 1.66
CA VAL A 149 -10.12 -2.34 0.44
C VAL A 149 -9.30 -3.61 0.70
N LEU A 150 -8.49 -3.63 1.76
CA LEU A 150 -7.67 -4.77 2.14
C LEU A 150 -8.34 -5.70 3.17
N ASP A 151 -9.61 -5.52 3.52
CA ASP A 151 -10.22 -6.26 4.64
C ASP A 151 -10.44 -7.75 4.38
N ALA A 152 -10.34 -8.22 3.14
CA ALA A 152 -10.23 -9.66 2.84
C ALA A 152 -8.95 -10.27 3.43
N LEU A 153 -7.92 -9.45 3.69
CA LEU A 153 -6.69 -9.76 4.42
C LEU A 153 -6.63 -8.94 5.72
N PRO A 154 -7.25 -9.42 6.82
CA PRO A 154 -7.49 -8.58 8.00
C PRO A 154 -6.25 -7.94 8.61
N SER A 155 -5.08 -8.60 8.55
CA SER A 155 -3.81 -8.03 9.00
C SER A 155 -3.39 -6.80 8.17
N GLU A 156 -3.52 -6.86 6.84
CA GLU A 156 -3.21 -5.75 5.93
C GLU A 156 -4.19 -4.59 6.11
N GLY A 157 -5.50 -4.87 6.26
CA GLY A 157 -6.50 -3.85 6.56
C GLY A 157 -6.24 -3.11 7.88
N ARG A 158 -5.83 -3.84 8.93
CA ARG A 158 -5.43 -3.23 10.22
C ARG A 158 -4.18 -2.35 10.05
N ALA A 159 -3.16 -2.82 9.34
CA ALA A 159 -1.94 -2.07 9.09
C ALA A 159 -2.19 -0.78 8.29
N LEU A 160 -3.03 -0.85 7.25
CA LEU A 160 -3.44 0.33 6.48
C LEU A 160 -4.08 1.40 7.37
N ARG A 161 -5.03 1.01 8.23
CA ARG A 161 -5.73 1.96 9.11
C ARG A 161 -4.83 2.51 10.22
N ASP A 162 -3.96 1.69 10.80
CA ASP A 162 -2.98 2.13 11.81
C ASP A 162 -2.01 3.20 11.27
N LEU A 163 -1.66 3.11 9.98
CA LEU A 163 -0.85 4.13 9.31
C LEU A 163 -1.67 5.34 8.84
N HIS A 164 -2.92 5.12 8.38
CA HIS A 164 -3.78 6.17 7.84
C HIS A 164 -4.08 7.28 8.86
N GLU A 165 -4.46 6.92 10.09
CA GLU A 165 -4.93 7.92 11.07
C GLU A 165 -3.86 8.97 11.44
N PRO A 166 -2.60 8.60 11.75
CA PRO A 166 -1.55 9.59 12.05
C PRO A 166 -1.08 10.38 10.81
N MET A 167 -1.21 9.80 9.62
CA MET A 167 -0.68 10.37 8.38
C MET A 167 -1.68 11.28 7.65
N TYR A 168 -2.98 11.08 7.86
CA TYR A 168 -4.03 11.77 7.12
C TYR A 168 -5.07 12.42 8.04
N VAL A 169 -6.12 11.68 8.41
CA VAL A 169 -7.18 12.12 9.31
C VAL A 169 -7.78 10.90 10.00
N ASP A 170 -8.12 11.05 11.27
CA ASP A 170 -8.90 10.04 11.98
C ASP A 170 -10.23 9.74 11.25
N MET A 171 -10.61 8.48 11.16
CA MET A 171 -11.81 8.05 10.42
C MET A 171 -13.08 8.76 10.93
N SER A 172 -13.19 9.04 12.23
CA SER A 172 -14.32 9.77 12.83
C SER A 172 -14.35 11.25 12.46
N GLN A 173 -13.21 11.81 12.00
CA GLN A 173 -13.06 13.22 11.64
C GLN A 173 -13.13 13.47 10.13
N ILE A 174 -13.22 12.44 9.27
CA ILE A 174 -13.27 12.61 7.80
C ILE A 174 -14.34 13.61 7.36
N GLY A 175 -15.54 13.54 7.95
CA GLY A 175 -16.67 14.42 7.66
C GLY A 175 -16.58 15.82 8.30
N ASN A 176 -15.59 16.06 9.15
CA ASN A 176 -15.41 17.34 9.83
C ASN A 176 -14.69 18.34 8.93
N GLY A 177 -15.44 19.23 8.28
CA GLY A 177 -14.92 20.30 7.42
C GLY A 177 -14.00 21.31 8.14
N HIS A 178 -13.97 21.31 9.47
CA HIS A 178 -13.14 22.19 10.28
C HIS A 178 -11.95 21.47 10.93
N TYR A 179 -11.69 20.21 10.56
CA TYR A 179 -10.49 19.51 11.00
C TYR A 179 -9.23 20.32 10.64
N ALA A 180 -8.27 20.36 11.56
CA ALA A 180 -6.99 21.00 11.35
C ALA A 180 -5.91 20.33 12.18
N ASP A 181 -4.75 20.16 11.57
CA ASP A 181 -3.49 19.79 12.21
C ASP A 181 -2.38 20.69 11.61
N ALA A 182 -1.28 20.13 11.08
CA ALA A 182 -0.27 20.87 10.32
C ALA A 182 -0.87 21.52 9.07
N LEU A 183 -1.92 20.89 8.51
CA LEU A 183 -2.72 21.40 7.41
C LEU A 183 -4.19 21.51 7.85
N THR A 184 -4.88 22.50 7.31
CA THR A 184 -6.35 22.59 7.41
C THR A 184 -7.01 21.54 6.54
N LYS A 185 -8.24 21.14 6.85
CA LYS A 185 -9.04 20.24 6.00
C LYS A 185 -9.08 20.68 4.53
N ALA A 186 -9.25 21.97 4.26
CA ALA A 186 -9.25 22.49 2.89
C ALA A 186 -7.91 22.28 2.15
N GLN A 187 -6.78 22.41 2.86
CA GLN A 187 -5.46 22.14 2.28
C GLN A 187 -5.23 20.64 2.05
N ILE A 188 -5.68 19.81 2.99
CA ILE A 188 -5.63 18.34 2.86
C ILE A 188 -6.43 17.90 1.63
N GLU A 189 -7.67 18.34 1.48
CA GLU A 189 -8.53 17.99 0.34
C GLU A 189 -7.97 18.52 -0.98
N TRP A 190 -7.35 19.70 -0.99
CA TRP A 190 -6.71 20.22 -2.20
C TRP A 190 -5.50 19.37 -2.62
N LEU A 191 -4.67 18.94 -1.67
CA LEU A 191 -3.57 18.02 -1.95
C LEU A 191 -4.08 16.66 -2.43
N ALA A 192 -5.06 16.08 -1.73
CA ALA A 192 -5.67 14.82 -2.12
C ALA A 192 -6.25 14.90 -3.53
N ALA A 193 -7.06 15.91 -3.84
CA ALA A 193 -7.65 16.11 -5.17
C ALA A 193 -6.59 16.28 -6.26
N ARG A 194 -5.50 17.02 -5.98
CA ARG A 194 -4.40 17.19 -6.94
C ARG A 194 -3.65 15.89 -7.16
N THR A 195 -3.36 15.13 -6.10
CA THR A 195 -2.70 13.82 -6.19
C THR A 195 -3.55 12.83 -6.96
N SER A 196 -4.86 12.75 -6.66
CA SER A 196 -5.81 11.94 -7.42
C SER A 196 -5.85 12.32 -8.90
N TYR A 197 -5.87 13.63 -9.21
CA TYR A 197 -5.85 14.10 -10.59
C TYR A 197 -4.56 13.71 -11.34
N LEU A 198 -3.40 13.77 -10.68
CA LEU A 198 -2.13 13.38 -11.30
C LEU A 198 -1.96 11.87 -11.48
N ASN A 199 -2.58 11.07 -10.61
CA ASN A 199 -2.54 9.62 -10.66
C ASN A 199 -3.75 9.02 -11.38
N GLU A 200 -4.57 9.87 -12.02
CA GLU A 200 -5.82 9.51 -12.71
C GLU A 200 -6.75 8.60 -11.87
N CYS A 201 -6.69 8.77 -10.54
CA CYS A 201 -7.42 8.00 -9.55
C CYS A 201 -8.75 8.70 -9.24
N PHE A 202 -9.71 8.54 -10.15
CA PHE A 202 -11.04 9.15 -10.05
C PHE A 202 -12.08 8.16 -9.51
N TYR A 203 -13.01 8.67 -8.68
CA TYR A 203 -14.12 7.93 -8.07
C TYR A 203 -15.34 7.82 -9.00
#